data_AF-A0A8B6DJ05-F1
#
_entry.id   AF-A0A8B6DJ05-F1
#
_cell.length_a   1.000
_cell.length_b   1.000
_cell.length_c   1.000
_cell.angle_alpha   90.00
_cell.angle_beta   90.00
_cell.angle_gamma   90.00
#
_symmetry.space_group_name_H-M   'P 1'
#
loop_
_entity.id
_entity.type
_entity.pdbx_description
1 polymer ?
#
loop_
_entity_poly.entity_id
_entity_poly.type
_entity_poly.pdbx_seq_one_letter_code
_entity_poly.pdbx_strand_id
1 'polypeptide(L)'
;MVKYWRENGVNIVLYLDDGLGMDEGYKNCKDTSEFVKSSLKLAGFIVNEEKSIFEPVQCLEWLGLIWDSKDFTFKGARAQN
;
A
#
# COMPACT_ATOMS: atom_id res chain seq x y z
N MET A 1 1.91 0.83 -14.83
CA MET A 1 2.08 0.11 -13.56
C MET A 1 0.75 -0.34 -12.96
N VAL A 2 -0.14 0.56 -12.55
CA VAL A 2 -1.43 0.17 -11.90
C VAL A 2 -2.24 -0.86 -12.68
N LYS A 3 -2.41 -0.66 -14.00
CA LYS A 3 -3.08 -1.64 -14.87
C LYS A 3 -2.45 -3.03 -14.78
N TYR A 4 -1.13 -3.11 -14.92
CA TYR A 4 -0.36 -4.35 -14.84
C TYR A 4 -0.54 -5.05 -13.49
N TRP A 5 -0.49 -4.30 -12.38
CA TRP A 5 -0.70 -4.89 -11.05
C TRP A 5 -2.12 -5.43 -10.86
N ARG A 6 -3.14 -4.69 -11.29
CA ARG A 6 -4.54 -5.13 -11.19
C ARG A 6 -4.85 -6.32 -12.08
N GLU A 7 -4.27 -6.39 -13.29
CA GLU A 7 -4.36 -7.58 -14.16
C GLU A 7 -3.71 -8.82 -13.53
N ASN A 8 -2.79 -8.63 -12.58
CA ASN A 8 -2.16 -9.70 -11.79
C ASN A 8 -2.80 -9.89 -10.40
N GLY A 9 -4.04 -9.41 -10.20
CA GLY A 9 -4.80 -9.65 -8.97
C GLY A 9 -4.44 -8.76 -7.79
N VAL A 10 -3.61 -7.74 -7.97
CA VAL A 10 -3.26 -6.83 -6.88
C VAL A 10 -4.34 -5.77 -6.68
N ASN A 11 -4.93 -5.77 -5.49
CA ASN A 11 -5.85 -4.75 -5.02
C ASN A 11 -5.07 -3.50 -4.58
N ILE A 12 -4.86 -2.56 -5.51
CA ILE A 12 -4.05 -1.36 -5.28
C ILE A 12 -4.68 -0.09 -5.87
N VAL A 13 -4.49 1.01 -5.15
CA VAL A 13 -4.78 2.38 -5.57
C VAL A 13 -3.49 3.23 -5.49
N LEU A 14 -3.33 4.17 -6.42
CA LEU A 14 -2.26 5.17 -6.39
C LEU A 14 -2.86 6.56 -6.44
N TYR A 15 -2.24 7.49 -5.72
CA TYR A 15 -2.41 8.92 -5.86
C TYR A 15 -1.03 9.54 -6.06
N LEU A 16 -0.74 9.97 -7.29
CA LEU A 16 0.60 10.37 -7.73
C LEU A 16 1.63 9.23 -7.48
N ASP A 17 2.63 9.47 -6.63
CA ASP A 17 3.67 8.52 -6.24
C ASP A 17 3.31 7.70 -4.99
N ASP A 18 2.24 8.07 -4.27
CA ASP A 18 1.83 7.41 -3.04
C ASP A 18 0.77 6.32 -3.31
N GLY A 19 0.97 5.13 -2.76
CA GLY A 19 0.22 3.93 -3.09
C GLY A 19 -0.28 3.16 -1.88
N LEU A 20 -1.49 2.63 -1.97
CA LEU A 20 -2.11 1.81 -0.95
C LEU A 20 -2.60 0.50 -1.55
N GLY A 21 -2.12 -0.62 -1.00
CA GLY A 21 -2.59 -1.97 -1.32
C GLY A 21 -3.22 -2.65 -0.09
N MET A 22 -4.20 -3.51 -0.33
CA MET A 22 -4.88 -4.27 0.74
C MET A 22 -5.30 -5.64 0.24
N ASP A 23 -5.10 -6.68 1.05
CA ASP A 23 -5.46 -8.05 0.72
C ASP A 23 -5.99 -8.81 1.95
N GLU A 24 -6.58 -9.97 1.71
CA GLU A 24 -7.07 -10.86 2.75
C GLU A 24 -5.92 -11.63 3.41
N GLY A 25 -5.54 -11.16 4.59
CA GLY A 25 -4.57 -11.82 5.44
C GLY A 25 -3.12 -11.44 5.15
N TYR A 26 -2.27 -11.69 6.14
CA TYR A 26 -0.89 -11.24 6.15
C TYR A 26 -0.07 -11.79 4.98
N LYS A 27 -0.21 -13.09 4.66
CA LYS A 27 0.57 -13.74 3.61
C LYS A 27 0.30 -13.12 2.24
N ASN A 28 -0.96 -12.91 1.88
CA ASN A 28 -1.33 -12.33 0.59
C ASN A 28 -0.87 -10.87 0.48
N CYS A 29 -1.03 -10.08 1.55
CA CYS A 29 -0.48 -8.72 1.61
C CYS A 29 1.04 -8.70 1.41
N LYS A 30 1.75 -9.67 2.01
CA LYS A 30 3.21 -9.76 1.90
C LYS A 30 3.65 -10.12 0.49
N ASP A 31 3.04 -11.15 -0.10
CA ASP A 31 3.36 -11.59 -1.46
C ASP A 31 3.05 -10.49 -2.49
N THR A 32 1.91 -9.81 -2.36
CA THR A 32 1.52 -8.71 -3.26
C THR A 32 2.38 -7.47 -3.08
N SER A 33 2.77 -7.12 -1.84
CA SER A 33 3.65 -5.98 -1.60
C SER A 33 5.06 -6.22 -2.18
N GLU A 34 5.60 -7.43 -2.05
CA GLU A 34 6.88 -7.82 -2.64
C GLU A 34 6.83 -7.83 -4.18
N PHE A 35 5.72 -8.29 -4.75
CA PHE A 35 5.49 -8.21 -6.20
C PHE A 35 5.45 -6.76 -6.70
N VAL A 36 4.76 -5.86 -6.00
CA VAL A 36 4.73 -4.43 -6.34
C VAL A 36 6.12 -3.81 -6.23
N LYS A 37 6.82 -4.05 -5.10
CA LYS A 37 8.19 -3.55 -4.89
C LYS A 37 9.16 -4.00 -5.98
N SER A 38 9.11 -5.28 -6.34
CA SER A 38 9.93 -5.86 -7.39
C SER A 38 9.59 -5.27 -8.76
N SER A 39 8.29 -5.12 -9.06
CA SER A 39 7.83 -4.51 -10.31
C SER A 39 8.29 -3.06 -10.46
N LEU A 40 8.27 -2.27 -9.37
CA LEU A 40 8.79 -0.90 -9.36
C LEU A 40 10.28 -0.88 -9.68
N LYS A 41 11.08 -1.72 -9.01
CA LYS A 41 12.53 -1.82 -9.24
C LYS A 41 12.84 -2.23 -10.68
N LEU A 42 12.13 -3.21 -11.22
CA LEU A 42 12.30 -3.68 -12.61
C LEU A 42 11.93 -2.60 -13.63
N ALA A 43 10.96 -1.74 -13.33
CA ALA A 43 10.59 -0.61 -14.16
C ALA A 43 11.54 0.61 -14.02
N GLY A 44 12.60 0.50 -13.19
CA GLY A 44 13.60 1.55 -13.00
C GLY A 44 13.23 2.60 -11.95
N PHE A 45 12.18 2.39 -11.15
CA PHE A 45 11.84 3.28 -10.04
C PHE A 45 12.70 3.00 -8.81
N ILE A 46 12.99 4.07 -8.07
CA ILE A 46 13.65 4.00 -6.76
C ILE A 46 12.57 4.20 -5.70
N VAL A 47 12.42 3.20 -4.85
CA VAL A 47 11.49 3.22 -3.71
C VAL A 47 12.12 4.00 -2.56
N ASN A 48 11.33 4.85 -1.91
CA ASN A 48 11.74 5.48 -0.66
C ASN A 48 11.54 4.50 0.50
N GLU A 49 12.59 3.80 0.90
CA GLU A 49 12.54 2.77 1.96
C GLU A 49 12.20 3.34 3.35
N GLU A 50 12.43 4.63 3.60
CA GLU A 50 12.10 5.27 4.88
C GLU A 50 10.60 5.58 5.00
N LYS A 51 9.97 5.96 3.87
CA LYS A 51 8.55 6.35 3.82
C LYS A 51 7.61 5.22 3.45
N SER A 52 8.10 4.20 2.73
CA SER A 52 7.26 3.15 2.19
C SER A 52 7.12 1.98 3.15
N ILE A 53 5.90 1.48 3.32
CA ILE A 53 5.59 0.31 4.15
C ILE A 53 5.26 -0.86 3.23
N PHE A 54 6.16 -1.83 3.12
CA PHE A 54 5.91 -3.10 2.39
C PHE A 54 5.62 -4.27 3.32
N GLU A 55 5.88 -4.12 4.60
CA GLU A 55 5.48 -5.09 5.61
C GLU A 55 3.99 -4.90 5.91
N PRO A 56 3.14 -5.95 5.83
CA PRO A 56 1.71 -5.78 6.06
C PRO A 56 1.42 -5.23 7.45
N VAL A 57 0.64 -4.15 7.50
CA VAL A 57 0.15 -3.54 8.74
C VAL A 57 -1.36 -3.48 8.75
N GLN A 58 -1.93 -3.53 9.94
CA GLN A 58 -3.39 -3.46 10.11
C GLN A 58 -3.91 -2.02 10.11
N CYS A 59 -3.05 -1.07 10.48
CA CYS A 59 -3.37 0.33 10.61
C CYS A 59 -2.26 1.19 10.00
N LEU A 60 -2.62 2.13 9.12
CA LEU A 60 -1.70 3.08 8.51
C LEU A 60 -2.42 4.38 8.16
N GLU A 61 -1.64 5.45 7.92
CA GLU A 61 -2.15 6.70 7.37
C GLU A 61 -1.88 6.77 5.87
N TRP A 62 -2.90 7.09 5.07
CA TRP A 62 -2.78 7.36 3.64
C TRP A 62 -3.70 8.51 3.24
N LEU A 63 -3.13 9.55 2.62
CA LEU A 63 -3.82 10.79 2.25
C LEU A 63 -4.56 11.49 3.42
N GLY A 64 -3.95 11.51 4.61
CA GLY A 64 -4.54 12.12 5.80
C GLY A 64 -5.71 11.34 6.40
N LEU A 65 -5.90 10.08 5.99
CA LEU A 65 -6.88 9.16 6.55
C LEU A 65 -6.15 7.99 7.21
N ILE A 66 -6.54 7.67 8.44
CA ILE A 66 -6.13 6.45 9.12
C ILE A 66 -7.04 5.32 8.65
N TRP A 67 -6.46 4.31 8.02
CA TRP A 67 -7.11 3.09 7.59
C TRP A 67 -6.88 2.01 8.63
N ASP A 68 -7.95 1.40 9.15
CA ASP A 68 -7.89 0.28 10.09
C ASP A 68 -8.64 -0.94 9.52
N SER A 69 -7.88 -1.98 9.19
CA SER A 69 -8.41 -3.21 8.59
C SER A 69 -8.99 -4.20 9.60
N LYS A 70 -8.76 -4.04 10.91
CA LYS A 70 -9.38 -4.92 11.92
C LYS A 70 -10.88 -4.70 12.01
N ASP A 71 -11.25 -3.42 12.01
CA ASP A 71 -12.65 -2.98 12.10
C ASP A 71 -13.21 -2.58 10.72
N PHE A 72 -12.38 -2.61 9.68
CA PHE A 72 -12.68 -2.14 8.33
C PHE A 72 -13.24 -0.70 8.31
N THR A 73 -12.53 0.22 8.98
CA THR A 73 -12.92 1.63 9.11
C THR A 73 -11.83 2.57 8.58
N PHE A 74 -12.24 3.80 8.25
CA PHE A 74 -11.31 4.91 8.05
C PHE A 74 -11.77 6.15 8.82
N LYS A 75 -10.82 6.94 9.30
CA LYS A 75 -11.07 8.21 10.01
C LYS A 75 -10.02 9.26 9.64
N GLY A 76 -10.36 10.54 9.76
CA GLY A 76 -9.38 11.61 9.54
C GLY A 76 -8.20 11.49 10.50
N ALA A 77 -6.98 11.54 9.97
CA ALA A 77 -5.78 11.76 10.76
C ALA A 77 -5.89 13.18 11.33
N ARG A 78 -6.16 13.30 12.63
CA ARG A 78 -6.18 14.62 13.26
C ARG A 78 -4.77 15.21 13.16
N ALA A 79 -4.67 16.47 12.73
CA ALA A 79 -3.45 17.24 12.94
C ALA A 79 -3.10 17.16 14.43
N GLN A 80 -1.91 16.66 14.75
CA GLN A 80 -1.38 16.78 16.10
C GLN A 80 -1.16 18.28 16.32
N ASN A 81 -2.03 18.89 17.13
CA ASN A 81 -1.81 20.23 17.69
C ASN A 81 -0.72 20.16 18.75
#